data_AF-A0A752IUN4-F1
#
_entry.id   AF-A0A752IUN4-F1
#
_cell.length_a   1.000
_cell.length_b   1.000
_cell.length_c   1.000
_cell.angle_alpha   90.00
_cell.angle_beta   90.00
_cell.angle_gamma   90.00
#
_symmetry.space_group_name_H-M   'P 1'
#
loop_
_entity.id
_entity.type
_entity.pdbx_description
1 polymer ?
#
loop_
_entity_poly.entity_id
_entity_poly.type
_entity_poly.pdbx_seq_one_letter_code
_entity_poly.pdbx_strand_id
1 'polypeptide(L)'
;NNNLPILQHWHDPTISVMAQAEGRTETLQVTRWGPLFNALPRQTKARINQEIRWFLQNEGRHDARMNEMMSVAIPLDDRDGYRGRTVYARTDLAAFTVLGPYSGRLLDSETVRGEYEKEYGREASNYYFATRSQERIVSGFPQGNILSLLNSPVFTQRTAEAEARQNVSAVLVGKNIH
;
A
#
# COMPACT_ATOMS: atom_id res chain seq x y z
N ASN A 1 2.45 7.66 -9.10
CA ASN A 1 3.50 7.17 -10.03
C ASN A 1 3.77 5.71 -9.67
N ASN A 2 3.50 4.76 -10.57
CA ASN A 2 3.64 3.32 -10.26
C ASN A 2 5.05 2.77 -10.56
N ASN A 3 5.97 3.62 -11.01
CA ASN A 3 7.36 3.25 -11.33
C ASN A 3 8.37 3.80 -10.32
N LEU A 4 7.92 4.39 -9.21
CA LEU A 4 8.81 4.72 -8.11
C LEU A 4 9.19 3.44 -7.33
N PRO A 5 10.31 3.48 -6.58
CA PRO A 5 10.60 2.46 -5.59
C PRO A 5 9.43 2.23 -4.63
N ILE A 6 9.37 1.01 -4.09
CA ILE A 6 8.37 0.61 -3.10
C ILE A 6 8.62 1.37 -1.79
N LEU A 7 9.85 1.29 -1.27
CA LEU A 7 10.30 2.07 -0.12
C LEU A 7 11.25 3.15 -0.61
N GLN A 8 10.83 4.40 -0.46
CA GLN A 8 11.51 5.56 -1.01
C GLN A 8 12.21 6.35 0.09
N HIS A 9 13.34 6.99 -0.25
CA HIS A 9 13.97 7.97 0.63
C HIS A 9 13.01 9.14 0.87
N TRP A 10 12.96 9.65 2.10
CA TRP A 10 11.93 10.63 2.48
C TRP A 10 12.08 11.98 1.79
N HIS A 11 13.31 12.36 1.39
CA HIS A 11 13.58 13.61 0.69
C HIS A 11 13.60 13.46 -0.84
N ASP A 12 14.12 12.33 -1.34
CA ASP A 12 14.22 12.04 -2.78
C ASP A 12 13.49 10.72 -3.09
N PRO A 13 12.28 10.78 -3.65
CA PRO A 13 11.45 9.60 -3.85
C PRO A 13 11.99 8.64 -4.93
N THR A 14 13.00 9.05 -5.70
CA THR A 14 13.61 8.20 -6.74
C THR A 14 14.60 7.19 -6.18
N ILE A 15 15.08 7.40 -4.94
CA ILE A 15 16.03 6.54 -4.26
C ILE A 15 15.29 5.42 -3.53
N SER A 16 15.57 4.17 -3.90
CA SER A 16 15.10 3.00 -3.15
C SER A 16 15.90 2.82 -1.87
N VAL A 17 15.21 2.74 -0.74
CA VAL A 17 15.80 2.41 0.57
C VAL A 17 15.46 1.00 1.04
N MET A 18 14.86 0.18 0.16
CA MET A 18 14.42 -1.18 0.47
C MET A 18 15.54 -2.04 1.06
N ALA A 19 16.70 -2.08 0.39
CA ALA A 19 17.83 -2.91 0.81
C ALA A 19 18.40 -2.48 2.18
N GLN A 20 18.41 -1.18 2.46
CA GLN A 20 18.87 -0.64 3.74
C GLN A 20 17.88 -0.96 4.87
N ALA A 21 16.59 -0.77 4.64
CA ALA A 21 15.56 -0.93 5.67
C ALA A 21 15.24 -2.41 5.97
N GLU A 22 15.10 -3.21 4.91
CA GLU A 22 14.54 -4.56 4.97
C GLU A 22 15.53 -5.64 4.49
N GLY A 23 16.65 -5.28 3.86
CA GLY A 23 17.62 -6.24 3.33
C GLY A 23 17.31 -6.69 1.91
N ARG A 24 17.94 -7.79 1.47
CA ARG A 24 17.81 -8.29 0.10
C ARG A 24 16.38 -8.75 -0.18
N THR A 25 15.84 -8.38 -1.34
CA THR A 25 14.44 -8.64 -1.71
C THR A 25 14.09 -10.12 -1.72
N GLU A 26 15.04 -11.01 -2.02
CA GLU A 26 14.83 -12.47 -2.02
C GLU A 26 14.60 -13.04 -0.61
N THR A 27 14.99 -12.30 0.42
CA THR A 27 14.82 -12.71 1.82
C THR A 27 13.50 -12.22 2.42
N LEU A 28 12.79 -11.33 1.73
CA LEU A 28 11.54 -10.76 2.21
C LEU A 28 10.40 -11.76 2.08
N GLN A 29 9.56 -11.80 3.11
CA GLN A 29 8.42 -12.71 3.18
C GLN A 29 7.21 -12.00 3.80
N VAL A 30 6.03 -12.59 3.64
CA VAL A 30 4.85 -12.15 4.38
C VAL A 30 5.09 -12.44 5.86
N THR A 31 5.29 -11.40 6.65
CA THR A 31 5.54 -11.48 8.10
C THR A 31 4.26 -11.50 8.90
N ARG A 32 3.15 -11.01 8.33
CA ARG A 32 1.82 -11.05 8.95
C ARG A 32 0.73 -11.19 7.90
N TRP A 33 0.01 -12.30 8.01
CA TRP A 33 -1.29 -12.47 7.36
C TRP A 33 -2.35 -11.82 8.26
N GLY A 34 -3.19 -10.95 7.69
CA GLY A 34 -4.34 -10.42 8.40
C GLY A 34 -5.35 -11.52 8.76
N PRO A 35 -6.29 -11.27 9.69
CA PRO A 35 -7.29 -12.26 10.12
C PRO A 35 -8.07 -12.89 8.95
N LEU A 36 -8.43 -12.09 7.94
CA LEU A 36 -9.12 -12.53 6.73
C LEU A 36 -8.31 -13.57 5.92
N PHE A 37 -6.98 -13.52 6.01
CA PHE A 37 -6.10 -14.38 5.24
C PHE A 37 -5.64 -15.63 6.00
N ASN A 38 -5.85 -15.70 7.31
CA ASN A 38 -5.36 -16.80 8.13
C ASN A 38 -5.94 -18.15 7.71
N ALA A 39 -7.25 -18.17 7.42
CA ALA A 39 -7.98 -19.38 7.01
C ALA A 39 -7.78 -19.78 5.53
N LEU A 40 -7.00 -19.00 4.75
CA LEU A 40 -6.84 -19.32 3.33
C LEU A 40 -6.08 -20.62 3.10
N PRO A 41 -6.48 -21.41 2.08
CA PRO A 41 -5.74 -22.58 1.64
C PRO A 41 -4.27 -22.26 1.37
N ARG A 42 -3.39 -23.23 1.64
CA ARG A 42 -1.94 -23.10 1.39
C ARG A 42 -1.64 -22.72 -0.07
N GLN A 43 -2.39 -23.29 -1.02
CA GLN A 43 -2.24 -23.00 -2.44
C GLN A 43 -2.55 -21.53 -2.77
N THR A 44 -3.60 -20.96 -2.17
CA THR A 44 -3.95 -19.54 -2.33
C THR A 44 -2.85 -18.65 -1.77
N LYS A 45 -2.33 -18.95 -0.58
CA LYS A 45 -1.20 -18.21 0.00
C LYS A 45 0.07 -18.32 -0.86
N ALA A 46 0.33 -19.49 -1.45
CA ALA A 46 1.44 -19.68 -2.37
C ALA A 46 1.33 -18.82 -3.63
N ARG A 47 0.13 -18.74 -4.23
CA ARG A 47 -0.14 -17.84 -5.38
C ARG A 47 0.08 -16.38 -4.99
N ILE A 48 -0.48 -15.93 -3.87
CA ILE A 48 -0.28 -14.56 -3.36
C ILE A 48 1.22 -14.27 -3.17
N ASN A 49 1.97 -15.19 -2.56
CA ASN A 49 3.41 -15.04 -2.37
C ASN A 49 4.18 -14.95 -3.70
N GLN A 50 3.77 -15.68 -4.74
CA GLN A 50 4.39 -15.56 -6.08
C GLN A 50 4.15 -14.17 -6.68
N GLU A 51 2.93 -13.64 -6.56
CA GLU A 51 2.62 -12.29 -7.03
C GLU A 51 3.40 -11.22 -6.25
N ILE A 52 3.49 -11.34 -4.91
CA ILE A 52 4.32 -10.47 -4.07
C ILE A 52 5.79 -10.51 -4.51
N ARG A 53 6.35 -11.71 -4.73
CA ARG A 53 7.74 -11.85 -5.21
C ARG A 53 7.96 -11.16 -6.55
N TRP A 54 7.00 -11.26 -7.46
CA TRP A 54 7.07 -10.55 -8.74
C TRP A 54 7.19 -9.03 -8.52
N PHE A 55 6.38 -8.45 -7.64
CA PHE A 55 6.47 -7.01 -7.34
C PHE A 55 7.81 -6.62 -6.72
N LEU A 56 8.33 -7.41 -5.78
CA LEU A 56 9.63 -7.18 -5.16
C LEU A 56 10.79 -7.25 -6.16
N GLN A 57 10.75 -8.19 -7.11
CA GLN A 57 11.78 -8.37 -8.13
C GLN A 57 11.73 -7.33 -9.25
N ASN A 58 10.56 -6.72 -9.47
CA ASN A 58 10.32 -5.75 -10.55
C ASN A 58 10.08 -4.34 -10.00
N GLU A 59 10.71 -4.00 -8.87
CA GLU A 59 10.65 -2.64 -8.30
C GLU A 59 10.95 -1.57 -9.38
N GLY A 60 10.11 -0.52 -9.41
CA GLY A 60 10.19 0.54 -10.39
C GLY A 60 9.58 0.23 -11.76
N ARG A 61 8.96 -0.93 -11.95
CA ARG A 61 8.31 -1.37 -13.21
C ARG A 61 6.92 -1.96 -12.98
N HIS A 62 6.13 -1.34 -12.10
CA HIS A 62 4.79 -1.85 -11.75
C HIS A 62 3.67 -1.22 -12.57
N ASP A 63 3.93 -0.12 -13.28
CA ASP A 63 2.91 0.67 -13.97
C ASP A 63 2.03 -0.13 -14.92
N ALA A 64 2.61 -0.91 -15.83
CA ALA A 64 1.84 -1.67 -16.82
C ALA A 64 0.82 -2.58 -16.14
N ARG A 65 1.30 -3.38 -15.17
CA ARG A 65 0.45 -4.34 -14.43
C ARG A 65 -0.60 -3.64 -13.57
N MET A 66 -0.22 -2.59 -12.84
CA MET A 66 -1.16 -1.87 -11.97
C MET A 66 -2.20 -1.07 -12.76
N ASN A 67 -1.80 -0.47 -13.88
CA ASN A 67 -2.69 0.32 -14.74
C ASN A 67 -3.60 -0.56 -15.61
N GLU A 68 -3.24 -1.82 -15.84
CA GLU A 68 -4.14 -2.82 -16.44
C GLU A 68 -5.27 -3.18 -15.47
N MET A 69 -4.94 -3.37 -14.18
CA MET A 69 -5.93 -3.74 -13.16
C MET A 69 -6.79 -2.57 -12.70
N MET A 70 -6.24 -1.36 -12.64
CA MET A 70 -6.85 -0.24 -11.90
C MET A 70 -6.77 1.10 -12.65
N SER A 71 -7.69 1.99 -12.29
CA SER A 71 -7.76 3.37 -12.74
C SER A 71 -8.09 4.31 -11.59
N VAL A 72 -7.84 5.60 -11.78
CA VAL A 72 -8.20 6.64 -10.81
C VAL A 72 -9.20 7.58 -11.46
N ALA A 73 -10.31 7.81 -10.79
CA ALA A 73 -11.32 8.78 -11.21
C ALA A 73 -11.87 9.53 -9.99
N ILE A 74 -12.45 10.71 -10.23
CA ILE A 74 -13.27 11.40 -9.23
C ILE A 74 -14.73 11.01 -9.52
N PRO A 75 -15.45 10.38 -8.58
CA PRO A 75 -16.86 10.07 -8.78
C PRO A 75 -17.66 11.37 -8.96
N LEU A 76 -18.52 11.39 -9.99
CA LEU A 76 -19.41 12.52 -10.24
C LEU A 76 -20.68 12.48 -9.37
N ASP A 77 -21.13 11.27 -9.00
CA ASP A 77 -22.31 11.02 -8.17
C ASP A 77 -21.91 10.37 -6.83
N ASP A 78 -21.24 11.13 -5.96
CA ASP A 78 -20.88 10.65 -4.63
C ASP A 78 -22.06 10.84 -3.66
N ARG A 79 -23.08 9.97 -3.77
CA ARG A 79 -24.26 9.97 -2.84
C ARG A 79 -23.84 9.85 -1.37
N ASP A 80 -22.63 9.35 -1.12
CA ASP A 80 -22.04 9.15 0.20
C ASP A 80 -21.08 10.30 0.62
N GLY A 81 -21.05 11.41 -0.13
CA GLY A 81 -20.19 12.59 0.12
C GLY A 81 -18.86 12.56 -0.64
N TYR A 82 -18.25 13.72 -0.92
CA TYR A 82 -17.07 13.87 -1.77
C TYR A 82 -15.81 13.16 -1.20
N ARG A 83 -15.37 12.08 -1.86
CA ARG A 83 -14.17 11.30 -1.47
C ARG A 83 -12.88 11.69 -2.19
N GLY A 84 -12.95 12.69 -3.09
CA GLY A 84 -11.83 13.04 -3.95
C GLY A 84 -11.49 11.93 -4.96
N ARG A 85 -10.20 11.78 -5.28
CA ARG A 85 -9.74 10.77 -6.25
C ARG A 85 -9.89 9.37 -5.64
N THR A 86 -10.55 8.48 -6.36
CA THR A 86 -10.84 7.09 -5.94
C THR A 86 -10.24 6.11 -6.94
N VAL A 87 -9.81 4.95 -6.45
CA VAL A 87 -9.32 3.83 -7.27
C VAL A 87 -10.47 2.91 -7.68
N TYR A 88 -10.54 2.58 -8.96
CA TYR A 88 -11.50 1.64 -9.53
C TYR A 88 -10.79 0.50 -10.23
N ALA A 89 -11.32 -0.73 -10.11
CA ALA A 89 -10.90 -1.83 -10.95
C ALA A 89 -11.32 -1.56 -12.41
N ARG A 90 -10.43 -1.84 -13.37
CA ARG A 90 -10.72 -1.74 -14.82
C ARG A 90 -11.33 -3.01 -15.40
N THR A 91 -11.12 -4.12 -14.71
CA THR A 91 -11.55 -5.46 -15.08
C THR A 91 -12.08 -6.16 -13.84
N ASP A 92 -12.82 -7.24 -14.01
CA ASP A 92 -13.14 -8.14 -12.92
C ASP A 92 -11.85 -8.74 -12.36
N LEU A 93 -11.63 -8.52 -11.06
CA LEU A 93 -10.48 -9.04 -10.34
C LEU A 93 -10.90 -10.29 -9.58
N ALA A 94 -10.23 -11.41 -9.84
CA ALA A 94 -10.43 -12.63 -9.08
C ALA A 94 -10.14 -12.40 -7.58
N ALA A 95 -10.79 -13.18 -6.72
CA ALA A 95 -10.55 -13.13 -5.29
C ALA A 95 -9.05 -13.32 -4.97
N PHE A 96 -8.54 -12.50 -4.04
CA PHE A 96 -7.14 -12.51 -3.62
C PHE A 96 -6.13 -12.19 -4.74
N THR A 97 -6.53 -11.41 -5.74
CA THR A 97 -5.59 -10.75 -6.68
C THR A 97 -4.71 -9.75 -5.91
N VAL A 98 -3.39 -9.77 -6.14
CA VAL A 98 -2.48 -8.80 -5.49
C VAL A 98 -2.44 -7.51 -6.31
N LEU A 99 -3.02 -6.44 -5.76
CA LEU A 99 -3.07 -5.14 -6.43
C LEU A 99 -1.70 -4.47 -6.58
N GLY A 100 -0.79 -4.72 -5.64
CA GLY A 100 0.57 -4.20 -5.63
C GLY A 100 1.03 -3.78 -4.23
N PRO A 101 2.30 -3.37 -4.09
CA PRO A 101 2.84 -2.85 -2.84
C PRO A 101 2.39 -1.41 -2.61
N TYR A 102 1.99 -1.06 -1.38
CA TYR A 102 1.80 0.34 -1.02
C TYR A 102 3.15 1.05 -1.06
N SER A 103 3.35 1.91 -2.05
CA SER A 103 4.67 2.49 -2.33
C SER A 103 4.72 3.96 -1.93
N GLY A 104 5.79 4.34 -1.25
CA GLY A 104 5.93 5.69 -0.73
C GLY A 104 7.21 5.91 0.08
N ARG A 105 7.28 7.08 0.69
CA ARG A 105 8.41 7.53 1.52
C ARG A 105 8.44 6.78 2.84
N LEU A 106 9.57 6.16 3.15
CA LEU A 106 9.78 5.53 4.44
C LEU A 106 10.13 6.60 5.49
N LEU A 107 9.28 6.74 6.49
CA LEU A 107 9.53 7.52 7.69
C LEU A 107 9.96 6.52 8.76
N ASP A 108 11.28 6.36 8.92
CA ASP A 108 11.89 5.30 9.71
C ASP A 108 12.05 5.64 11.21
N SER A 109 11.77 6.89 11.58
CA SER A 109 11.88 7.41 12.93
C SER A 109 10.91 8.58 13.17
N GLU A 110 10.65 8.88 14.44
CA GLU A 110 9.85 10.05 14.79
C GLU A 110 10.51 11.36 14.37
N THR A 111 11.84 11.43 14.38
CA THR A 111 12.61 12.58 13.90
C THR A 111 12.33 12.82 12.42
N VAL A 112 12.49 11.79 11.58
CA VAL A 112 12.21 11.88 10.14
C VAL A 112 10.75 12.22 9.89
N ARG A 113 9.81 11.63 10.63
CA ARG A 113 8.39 11.98 10.55
C ARG A 113 8.15 13.45 10.89
N GLY A 114 8.79 13.97 11.94
CA GLY A 114 8.66 15.36 12.36
C GLY A 114 9.22 16.35 11.35
N GLU A 115 10.35 16.04 10.70
CA GLU A 115 10.88 16.84 9.60
C GLU A 115 9.96 16.83 8.38
N TYR A 116 9.50 15.64 8.01
CA TYR A 116 8.56 15.44 6.92
C TYR A 116 7.24 16.22 7.14
N GLU A 117 6.67 16.19 8.34
CA GLU A 117 5.43 16.92 8.67
C GLU A 117 5.63 18.44 8.74
N LYS A 118 6.83 18.93 9.02
CA LYS A 118 7.16 20.37 8.89
C LYS A 118 7.15 20.81 7.44
N GLU A 119 7.62 19.96 6.53
CA GLU A 119 7.69 20.26 5.10
C GLU A 119 6.33 20.11 4.41
N TYR A 120 5.60 19.03 4.69
CA TYR A 120 4.38 18.64 3.96
C TYR A 120 3.08 18.87 4.74
N GLY A 121 3.17 19.30 6.00
CA GLY A 121 2.02 19.48 6.88
C GLY A 121 1.46 18.17 7.42
N ARG A 122 0.54 18.30 8.39
CA ARG A 122 -0.10 17.15 9.06
C ARG A 122 -1.07 16.38 8.17
N GLU A 123 -1.52 16.97 7.05
CA GLU A 123 -2.44 16.32 6.11
C GLU A 123 -1.82 15.11 5.42
N ALA A 124 -0.49 15.02 5.37
CA ALA A 124 0.21 13.85 4.87
C ALA A 124 -0.11 12.57 5.66
N SER A 125 -0.58 12.71 6.91
CA SER A 125 -1.01 11.58 7.74
C SER A 125 -2.20 10.78 7.17
N ASN A 126 -3.00 11.39 6.29
CA ASN A 126 -4.07 10.70 5.57
C ASN A 126 -3.54 9.60 4.62
N TYR A 127 -2.25 9.64 4.30
CA TYR A 127 -1.57 8.71 3.39
C TYR A 127 -0.58 7.80 4.11
N TYR A 128 -0.67 7.71 5.44
CA TYR A 128 0.21 6.86 6.23
C TYR A 128 -0.27 5.41 6.22
N PHE A 129 0.66 4.51 5.90
CA PHE A 129 0.50 3.09 6.07
C PHE A 129 1.45 2.60 7.17
N ALA A 130 0.89 2.11 8.27
CA ALA A 130 1.67 1.64 9.41
C ALA A 130 2.40 0.33 9.10
N THR A 131 3.66 0.23 9.54
CA THR A 131 4.42 -1.03 9.48
C THR A 131 4.28 -1.81 10.80
N ARG A 132 4.82 -3.04 10.84
CA ARG A 132 4.75 -3.91 12.02
C ARG A 132 5.40 -3.29 13.27
N SER A 133 6.44 -2.47 13.12
CA SER A 133 7.11 -1.86 14.28
C SER A 133 6.34 -0.70 14.89
N GLN A 134 5.27 -0.20 14.25
CA GLN A 134 4.49 1.01 14.60
C GLN A 134 5.32 2.32 14.64
N GLU A 135 6.63 2.23 14.86
CA GLU A 135 7.61 3.31 14.82
C GLU A 135 7.96 3.73 13.38
N ARG A 136 7.82 2.82 12.41
CA ARG A 136 8.10 3.07 11.00
C ARG A 136 6.80 3.15 10.21
N ILE A 137 6.69 4.15 9.35
CA ILE A 137 5.50 4.42 8.54
C ILE A 137 5.92 4.60 7.08
N VAL A 138 5.07 4.20 6.15
CA VAL A 138 5.22 4.55 4.73
C VAL A 138 4.20 5.63 4.39
N SER A 139 4.65 6.77 3.89
CA SER A 139 3.77 7.86 3.42
C SER A 139 3.64 7.83 1.90
N GLY A 140 2.40 7.75 1.41
CA GLY A 140 2.08 7.90 -0.01
C GLY A 140 2.00 9.36 -0.49
N PHE A 141 2.33 10.33 0.37
CA PHE A 141 2.29 11.76 0.06
C PHE A 141 3.71 12.35 -0.09
N PRO A 142 3.91 13.39 -0.90
CA PRO A 142 3.05 13.81 -2.01
C PRO A 142 3.11 12.84 -3.21
N GLN A 143 4.03 11.88 -3.21
CA GLN A 143 4.34 11.05 -4.37
C GLN A 143 4.40 9.54 -4.05
N GLY A 144 3.22 8.94 -3.86
CA GLY A 144 3.03 7.49 -3.81
C GLY A 144 2.64 6.86 -5.15
N ASN A 145 2.36 5.56 -5.13
CA ASN A 145 1.69 4.87 -6.23
C ASN A 145 0.17 4.98 -6.14
N ILE A 146 -0.55 4.42 -7.11
CA ILE A 146 -2.02 4.49 -7.20
C ILE A 146 -2.74 4.01 -5.92
N LEU A 147 -2.12 3.13 -5.12
CA LEU A 147 -2.71 2.60 -3.90
C LEU A 147 -2.77 3.61 -2.76
N SER A 148 -2.06 4.74 -2.84
CA SER A 148 -2.20 5.85 -1.88
C SER A 148 -3.57 6.55 -1.97
N LEU A 149 -4.34 6.26 -3.02
CA LEU A 149 -5.68 6.80 -3.25
C LEU A 149 -6.79 5.77 -2.95
N LEU A 150 -6.43 4.62 -2.34
CA LEU A 150 -7.44 3.68 -1.86
C LEU A 150 -8.19 4.30 -0.67
N ASN A 151 -9.48 4.50 -0.85
CA ASN A 151 -10.32 5.08 0.18
C ASN A 151 -10.68 4.06 1.26
N SER A 152 -10.77 4.54 2.50
CA SER A 152 -11.40 3.78 3.59
C SER A 152 -12.89 3.60 3.28
N PRO A 153 -13.45 2.38 3.43
CA PRO A 153 -14.89 2.17 3.31
C PRO A 153 -15.67 2.84 4.44
N VAL A 154 -15.00 3.19 5.54
CA VAL A 154 -15.55 3.94 6.67
C VAL A 154 -15.22 5.41 6.46
N PHE A 155 -16.06 6.10 5.68
CA PHE A 155 -15.85 7.51 5.30
C PHE A 155 -16.40 8.50 6.33
N THR A 156 -17.47 8.14 7.05
CA THR A 156 -18.13 9.03 8.03
C THR A 156 -18.66 8.31 9.27
N GLN A 157 -19.20 7.09 9.11
CA GLN A 157 -19.69 6.26 10.20
C GLN A 157 -19.30 4.80 9.98
N ARG A 158 -18.87 4.14 11.05
CA ARG A 158 -18.57 2.71 11.03
C ARG A 158 -19.88 1.93 11.14
N THR A 159 -20.42 1.52 10.00
CA THR A 159 -21.61 0.67 9.92
C THR A 159 -21.22 -0.75 9.51
N ALA A 160 -21.99 -1.75 9.93
CA ALA A 160 -21.76 -3.14 9.52
C ALA A 160 -21.82 -3.30 7.99
N GLU A 161 -22.63 -2.48 7.30
CA GLU A 161 -22.71 -2.46 5.85
C GLU A 161 -21.45 -1.86 5.20
N ALA A 162 -20.90 -0.78 5.76
CA ALA A 162 -19.63 -0.21 5.27
C ALA A 162 -18.47 -1.19 5.47
N GLU A 163 -18.42 -1.90 6.60
CA GLU A 163 -17.44 -2.96 6.84
C GLU A 163 -17.61 -4.14 5.87
N ALA A 164 -18.85 -4.52 5.56
CA ALA A 164 -19.14 -5.59 4.59
C ALA A 164 -18.71 -5.23 3.16
N ARG A 165 -18.60 -3.93 2.83
CA ARG A 165 -18.10 -3.44 1.54
C ARG A 165 -16.57 -3.45 1.44
N GLN A 166 -15.85 -3.76 2.52
CA GLN A 166 -14.39 -3.87 2.47
C GLN A 166 -13.98 -5.11 1.65
N ASN A 167 -13.52 -4.85 0.43
CA ASN A 167 -13.07 -5.87 -0.52
C ASN A 167 -11.54 -5.88 -0.72
N VAL A 168 -10.82 -4.96 -0.06
CA VAL A 168 -9.35 -4.88 -0.08
C VAL A 168 -8.80 -5.09 1.33
N SER A 169 -7.71 -5.83 1.42
CA SER A 169 -6.98 -6.03 2.67
C SER A 169 -5.49 -6.13 2.39
N ALA A 170 -4.67 -5.74 3.38
CA ALA A 170 -3.23 -5.70 3.27
C ALA A 170 -2.58 -6.84 4.04
N VAL A 171 -1.41 -7.26 3.54
CA VAL A 171 -0.48 -8.15 4.24
C VAL A 171 0.82 -7.40 4.48
N LEU A 172 1.51 -7.71 5.58
CA LEU A 172 2.81 -7.08 5.87
C LEU A 172 3.93 -7.95 5.29
N VAL A 173 4.80 -7.33 4.51
CA VAL A 173 5.97 -7.96 3.88
C VAL A 173 7.22 -7.23 4.38
N GLY A 174 8.26 -7.99 4.73
CA GLY A 174 9.52 -7.42 5.23
C GLY A 174 10.49 -8.52 5.64
N LYS A 175 11.56 -8.14 6.32
CA LYS A 175 12.46 -9.12 6.96
C LYS A 175 11.74 -9.86 8.08
N ASN A 176 12.07 -11.15 8.25
CA ASN A 176 11.67 -11.86 9.45
C ASN A 176 12.38 -11.23 10.65
N ILE A 177 11.64 -10.48 11.45
CA ILE A 177 12.04 -10.12 12.80
C ILE A 177 11.61 -11.32 13.65
N HIS A 178 12.58 -12.16 14.01
CA HIS A 178 12.39 -13.26 14.96
C HIS A 178 12.20 -12.70 16.37
#